data_AF-A0A7K2SJX0-F1
#
_entry.id   AF-A0A7K2SJX0-F1
#
_cell.length_a   1.000
_cell.length_b   1.000
_cell.length_c   1.000
_cell.angle_alpha   90.00
_cell.angle_beta   90.00
_cell.angle_gamma   90.00
#
_symmetry.space_group_name_H-M   'P 1'
#
loop_
_entity.id
_entity.type
_entity.pdbx_description
1 polymer ?
#
loop_
_entity_poly.entity_id
_entity_poly.type
_entity_poly.pdbx_seq_one_letter_code
_entity_poly.pdbx_strand_id
1 'polypeptide(L)'
;MHILVPEDPVFMTRFLDVEEPLLHSLYYLHRGHMPRDQAKTVARAYEAWGDIQAAMPKFLSWHTPTAFELAVPRRESEGHRLHSPDGRQLISLYAVDVGVESVSGLAACLTLLEEAEKDLGGALAGALEEIREPRERDLVDNFRRVLQALRIPAPPALLASLRDAAPAGPVQEVTLDCGQHAEYTAFGDRFCRAVSSGDLFMYTMHRSLYP
;
A
#
# COMPACT_ATOMS: atom_id res chain seq x y z
N MET A 1 -8.15 7.08 10.96
CA MET A 1 -7.30 6.02 11.53
C MET A 1 -5.88 6.23 11.03
N HIS A 2 -4.86 5.77 11.75
CA HIS A 2 -3.47 5.90 11.32
C HIS A 2 -2.98 4.60 10.72
N ILE A 3 -2.31 4.69 9.59
CA ILE A 3 -1.54 3.59 9.00
C ILE A 3 -0.06 3.99 8.98
N LEU A 4 0.81 2.99 9.00
CA LEU A 4 2.25 3.19 8.79
C LEU A 4 2.59 2.73 7.38
N VAL A 5 3.22 3.62 6.63
CA VAL A 5 3.57 3.39 5.22
C VAL A 5 5.08 3.42 5.09
N PRO A 6 5.72 2.30 4.73
CA PRO A 6 7.17 2.26 4.58
C PRO A 6 7.63 2.87 3.25
N GLU A 7 8.82 3.47 3.25
CA GLU A 7 9.60 3.80 2.06
C GLU A 7 10.19 2.52 1.43
N ASP A 8 9.32 1.61 1.02
CA ASP A 8 9.67 0.24 0.64
C ASP A 8 9.31 -0.05 -0.83
N PRO A 9 10.31 -0.32 -1.68
CA PRO A 9 10.09 -0.52 -3.11
C PRO A 9 9.22 -1.74 -3.44
N VAL A 10 9.23 -2.78 -2.62
CA VAL A 10 8.40 -3.99 -2.83
C VAL A 10 6.94 -3.66 -2.59
N PHE A 11 6.63 -2.95 -1.50
CA PHE A 11 5.28 -2.51 -1.22
C PHE A 11 4.80 -1.48 -2.24
N MET A 12 5.64 -0.50 -2.59
CA MET A 12 5.27 0.57 -3.51
C MET A 12 4.89 0.04 -4.88
N THR A 13 5.66 -0.90 -5.44
CA THR A 13 5.34 -1.56 -6.72
C THR A 13 3.95 -2.21 -6.64
N ARG A 14 3.68 -2.96 -5.58
CA ARG A 14 2.40 -3.65 -5.38
C ARG A 14 1.25 -2.69 -5.16
N PHE A 15 1.47 -1.62 -4.41
CA PHE A 15 0.49 -0.57 -4.15
C PHE A 15 0.06 0.07 -5.49
N LEU A 16 1.01 0.41 -6.37
CA LEU A 16 0.71 0.94 -7.70
C LEU A 16 -0.07 -0.06 -8.57
N ASP A 17 0.29 -1.34 -8.53
CA ASP A 17 -0.40 -2.40 -9.30
C ASP A 17 -1.87 -2.61 -8.86
N VAL A 18 -2.31 -2.09 -7.70
CA VAL A 18 -3.73 -2.12 -7.29
C VAL A 18 -4.54 -1.07 -8.06
N GLU A 19 -3.99 0.10 -8.31
CA GLU A 19 -4.69 1.12 -9.07
C GLU A 19 -4.75 0.76 -10.54
N GLU A 20 -3.58 0.58 -11.15
CA GLU A 20 -3.43 0.16 -12.53
C GLU A 20 -2.66 -1.15 -12.56
N PRO A 21 -3.28 -2.25 -13.02
CA PRO A 21 -4.39 -2.24 -13.97
C PRO A 21 -5.77 -2.47 -13.32
N LEU A 22 -5.89 -2.72 -12.02
CA LEU A 22 -7.15 -3.23 -11.45
C LEU A 22 -8.23 -2.15 -11.27
N LEU A 23 -8.11 -1.27 -10.27
CA LEU A 23 -9.21 -0.37 -9.90
C LEU A 23 -9.55 0.64 -11.01
N HIS A 24 -8.54 1.16 -11.71
CA HIS A 24 -8.72 2.08 -12.83
C HIS A 24 -9.55 1.45 -13.95
N SER A 25 -9.19 0.23 -14.38
CA SER A 25 -9.90 -0.45 -15.47
C SER A 25 -11.33 -0.78 -15.08
N LEU A 26 -11.53 -1.30 -13.85
CA LEU A 26 -12.87 -1.58 -13.34
C LEU A 26 -13.74 -0.32 -13.32
N TYR A 27 -13.18 0.83 -12.91
CA TYR A 27 -13.92 2.09 -12.80
C TYR A 27 -14.25 2.73 -14.15
N TYR A 28 -13.26 2.85 -15.04
CA TYR A 28 -13.42 3.60 -16.29
C TYR A 28 -13.90 2.75 -17.46
N LEU A 29 -13.53 1.47 -17.52
CA LEU A 29 -13.77 0.62 -18.69
C LEU A 29 -14.95 -0.35 -18.48
N HIS A 30 -15.06 -0.96 -17.31
CA HIS A 30 -16.03 -2.05 -17.09
C HIS A 30 -17.27 -1.64 -16.28
N ARG A 31 -17.20 -0.55 -15.50
CA ARG A 31 -18.29 -0.12 -14.59
C ARG A 31 -19.66 -0.02 -15.26
N GLY A 32 -19.72 0.39 -16.53
CA GLY A 32 -20.97 0.54 -17.28
C GLY A 32 -21.68 -0.78 -17.62
N HIS A 33 -20.96 -1.90 -17.59
CA HIS A 33 -21.48 -3.23 -17.93
C HIS A 33 -21.82 -4.07 -16.68
N MET A 34 -21.54 -3.54 -15.49
CA MET A 34 -21.79 -4.23 -14.21
C MET A 34 -23.19 -3.95 -13.67
N PRO A 35 -23.77 -4.88 -12.89
CA PRO A 35 -24.91 -4.60 -12.02
C PRO A 35 -24.66 -3.35 -11.16
N ARG A 36 -25.72 -2.56 -10.94
CA ARG A 36 -25.64 -1.25 -10.27
C ARG A 36 -24.94 -1.29 -8.90
N ASP A 37 -25.19 -2.33 -8.12
CA ASP A 37 -24.60 -2.46 -6.78
C ASP A 37 -23.09 -2.75 -6.85
N GLN A 38 -22.66 -3.59 -7.80
CA GLN A 38 -21.24 -3.85 -8.06
C GLN A 38 -20.52 -2.59 -8.55
N ALA A 39 -21.13 -1.89 -9.53
CA ALA A 39 -20.60 -0.64 -10.06
C ALA A 39 -20.43 0.44 -8.97
N LYS A 40 -21.37 0.51 -8.01
CA LYS A 40 -21.31 1.43 -6.88
C LYS A 40 -20.19 1.06 -5.90
N THR A 41 -19.99 -0.23 -5.63
CA THR A 41 -18.89 -0.70 -4.77
C THR A 41 -17.53 -0.41 -5.41
N VAL A 42 -17.37 -0.68 -6.71
CA VAL A 42 -16.14 -0.34 -7.46
C VAL A 42 -15.88 1.18 -7.43
N ALA A 43 -16.91 2.00 -7.65
CA ALA A 43 -16.78 3.45 -7.63
C ALA A 43 -16.27 3.97 -6.27
N ARG A 44 -16.89 3.50 -5.18
CA ARG A 44 -16.46 3.84 -3.82
C ARG A 44 -15.05 3.40 -3.52
N ALA A 45 -14.63 2.23 -4.01
CA ALA A 45 -13.27 1.74 -3.82
C ALA A 45 -12.23 2.56 -4.58
N TYR A 46 -12.55 3.00 -5.80
CA TYR A 46 -11.66 3.87 -6.58
C TYR A 46 -11.52 5.26 -5.92
N GLU A 47 -12.62 5.85 -5.44
CA GLU A 47 -12.59 7.11 -4.67
C GLU A 47 -11.78 6.94 -3.37
N ALA A 48 -12.04 5.87 -2.60
CA ALA A 48 -11.32 5.55 -1.37
C ALA A 48 -9.82 5.34 -1.59
N TRP A 49 -9.44 4.74 -2.73
CA TRP A 49 -8.05 4.59 -3.12
C TRP A 49 -7.39 5.95 -3.35
N GLY A 50 -8.07 6.85 -4.09
CA GLY A 50 -7.63 8.23 -4.29
C GLY A 50 -7.46 9.01 -2.99
N ASP A 51 -8.37 8.85 -2.01
CA ASP A 51 -8.25 9.47 -0.69
C ASP A 51 -6.99 9.00 0.05
N ILE A 52 -6.71 7.69 0.01
CA ILE A 52 -5.52 7.11 0.64
C ILE A 52 -4.25 7.66 -0.03
N GLN A 53 -4.23 7.71 -1.36
CA GLN A 53 -3.10 8.29 -2.11
C GLN A 53 -2.89 9.77 -1.84
N ALA A 54 -3.97 10.54 -1.75
CA ALA A 54 -3.92 11.97 -1.44
C ALA A 54 -3.38 12.23 -0.01
N ALA A 55 -3.58 11.30 0.91
CA ALA A 55 -3.04 11.37 2.26
C ALA A 55 -1.55 10.98 2.34
N MET A 56 -1.02 10.25 1.36
CA MET A 56 0.40 9.86 1.35
C MET A 56 1.32 11.07 1.24
N PRO A 57 2.53 11.01 1.84
CA PRO A 57 3.56 12.01 1.58
C PRO A 57 3.81 12.16 0.07
N LYS A 58 3.87 13.40 -0.44
CA LYS A 58 3.94 13.66 -1.88
C LYS A 58 5.19 13.09 -2.55
N PHE A 59 6.31 13.01 -1.84
CA PHE A 59 7.52 12.36 -2.34
C PHE A 59 7.38 10.83 -2.44
N LEU A 60 6.30 10.26 -1.89
CA LEU A 60 5.86 8.88 -2.11
C LEU A 60 4.71 8.78 -3.13
N SER A 61 4.21 9.91 -3.67
CA SER A 61 3.16 9.92 -4.70
C SER A 61 3.80 9.85 -6.08
N TRP A 62 3.60 8.74 -6.80
CA TRP A 62 4.33 8.43 -8.04
C TRP A 62 3.45 8.47 -9.30
N HIS A 63 2.37 9.25 -9.26
CA HIS A 63 1.52 9.57 -10.41
C HIS A 63 2.15 10.54 -11.41
N THR A 64 3.39 10.28 -11.82
CA THR A 64 4.00 11.01 -12.94
C THR A 64 4.50 10.00 -13.99
N PRO A 65 4.05 10.10 -15.25
CA PRO A 65 4.51 9.26 -16.37
C PRO A 65 6.03 9.30 -16.60
N THR A 66 6.73 10.23 -15.97
CA THR A 66 8.18 10.37 -15.94
C THR A 66 8.86 9.55 -14.84
N ALA A 67 8.19 8.63 -14.15
CA ALA A 67 8.80 7.78 -13.13
C ALA A 67 9.97 6.91 -13.65
N PHE A 68 10.03 6.65 -14.97
CA PHE A 68 11.20 6.04 -15.62
C PHE A 68 12.27 7.05 -16.09
N GLU A 69 11.91 8.33 -16.29
CA GLU A 69 12.84 9.40 -16.70
C GLU A 69 13.40 10.20 -15.51
N LEU A 70 12.83 10.03 -14.32
CA LEU A 70 13.34 10.60 -13.09
C LEU A 70 13.86 9.48 -12.20
N ALA A 71 14.94 8.86 -12.66
CA ALA A 71 16.09 8.63 -11.78
C ALA A 71 16.68 10.00 -11.31
N VAL A 72 15.83 10.96 -10.92
CA VAL A 72 16.25 12.08 -10.12
C VAL A 72 16.50 11.47 -8.76
N PRO A 73 17.76 11.44 -8.29
CA PRO A 73 18.04 11.04 -6.93
C PRO A 73 17.10 11.84 -6.04
N ARG A 74 16.52 11.17 -5.04
CA ARG A 74 15.89 11.80 -3.87
C ARG A 74 16.43 13.21 -3.73
N ARG A 75 15.59 14.26 -3.85
CA ARG A 75 16.05 15.56 -3.34
C ARG A 75 16.40 15.26 -1.90
N GLU A 76 17.68 15.35 -1.53
CA GLU A 76 18.23 14.98 -0.23
C GLU A 76 17.61 15.77 0.94
N SER A 77 16.53 16.51 0.68
CA SER A 77 15.87 17.49 1.52
C SER A 77 14.44 17.11 1.94
N GLU A 78 13.88 15.96 1.51
CA GLU A 78 12.48 15.59 1.81
C GLU A 78 12.35 14.27 2.60
N GLY A 79 11.51 14.28 3.63
CA GLY A 79 11.27 13.14 4.53
C GLY A 79 12.14 13.15 5.80
N HIS A 80 12.18 12.01 6.50
CA HIS A 80 13.09 11.78 7.62
C HIS A 80 13.88 10.49 7.39
N ARG A 81 15.04 10.38 8.04
CA ARG A 81 15.81 9.15 8.14
C ARG A 81 15.55 8.52 9.49
N LEU A 82 15.19 7.25 9.47
CA LEU A 82 14.90 6.48 10.67
C LEU A 82 16.12 5.66 11.05
N HIS A 83 16.51 5.70 12.33
CA HIS A 83 17.66 4.99 12.86
C HIS A 83 17.26 4.07 14.00
N SER A 84 17.91 2.91 14.06
CA SER A 84 17.85 2.01 15.22
C SER A 84 18.57 2.61 16.43
N PRO A 85 18.41 2.02 17.63
CA PRO A 85 19.10 2.49 18.83
C PRO A 85 20.63 2.47 18.72
N ASP A 86 21.19 1.57 17.89
CA ASP A 86 22.63 1.48 17.61
C ASP A 86 23.08 2.33 16.40
N GLY A 87 22.19 3.15 15.85
CA GLY A 87 22.49 4.13 14.79
C GLY A 87 22.42 3.58 13.37
N ARG A 88 22.02 2.33 13.16
CA ARG A 88 21.83 1.77 11.81
C ARG A 88 20.63 2.44 11.15
N GLN A 89 20.77 2.75 9.87
CA GLN A 89 19.65 3.29 9.09
C GLN A 89 18.61 2.18 8.84
N LEU A 90 17.35 2.50 9.13
CA LEU A 90 16.16 1.68 8.94
C LEU A 90 15.39 2.15 7.70
N ILE A 91 14.42 1.36 7.25
CA ILE A 91 13.44 1.83 6.28
C ILE A 91 12.55 2.85 7.00
N SER A 92 12.48 4.07 6.47
CA SER A 92 11.62 5.11 7.03
C SER A 92 10.15 4.71 6.94
N LEU A 93 9.41 4.97 8.02
CA LEU A 93 7.97 4.73 8.12
C LEU A 93 7.26 6.06 8.26
N TYR A 94 6.19 6.27 7.52
CA TYR A 94 5.39 7.49 7.58
C TYR A 94 4.03 7.21 8.17
N ALA A 95 3.66 7.98 9.20
CA ALA A 95 2.33 7.96 9.75
C ALA A 95 1.38 8.71 8.81
N VAL A 96 0.36 8.02 8.31
CA VAL A 96 -0.62 8.59 7.38
C VAL A 96 -2.01 8.47 7.98
N ASP A 97 -2.72 9.60 7.97
CA ASP A 97 -4.11 9.68 8.38
C ASP A 97 -5.03 9.29 7.23
N VAL A 98 -5.76 8.18 7.40
CA VAL A 98 -6.73 7.69 6.41
C VAL A 98 -8.11 7.54 7.02
N GLY A 99 -9.15 7.72 6.20
CA GLY A 99 -10.53 7.47 6.58
C GLY A 99 -10.75 5.97 6.88
N VAL A 100 -11.47 5.67 7.96
CA VAL A 100 -11.91 4.29 8.24
C VAL A 100 -12.83 3.80 7.11
N GLU A 101 -13.64 4.70 6.57
CA GLU A 101 -14.51 4.45 5.42
C GLU A 101 -13.72 4.09 4.16
N SER A 102 -12.55 4.71 3.94
CA SER A 102 -11.72 4.42 2.77
C SER A 102 -11.20 2.97 2.82
N VAL A 103 -10.67 2.53 3.97
CA VAL A 103 -10.21 1.15 4.16
C VAL A 103 -11.38 0.16 4.09
N SER A 104 -12.54 0.53 4.61
CA SER A 104 -13.76 -0.30 4.57
C SER A 104 -14.32 -0.44 3.15
N GLY A 105 -14.27 0.63 2.35
CA GLY A 105 -14.66 0.62 0.94
C GLY A 105 -13.76 -0.29 0.10
N LEU A 106 -12.44 -0.25 0.32
CA LEU A 106 -11.51 -1.18 -0.30
C LEU A 106 -11.78 -2.64 0.11
N ALA A 107 -12.09 -2.90 1.39
CA ALA A 107 -12.42 -4.24 1.87
C ALA A 107 -13.69 -4.79 1.22
N ALA A 108 -14.74 -3.98 1.09
CA ALA A 108 -15.99 -4.38 0.43
C ALA A 108 -15.76 -4.73 -1.05
N CYS A 109 -14.91 -3.95 -1.73
CA CYS A 109 -14.55 -4.24 -3.12
C CYS A 109 -13.71 -5.52 -3.23
N LEU A 110 -12.74 -5.73 -2.34
CA LEU A 110 -11.97 -6.97 -2.33
C LEU A 110 -12.88 -8.20 -2.18
N THR A 111 -13.82 -8.19 -1.24
CA THR A 111 -14.78 -9.29 -1.07
C THR A 111 -15.57 -9.55 -2.34
N LEU A 112 -16.04 -8.49 -3.01
CA LEU A 112 -16.76 -8.59 -4.27
C LEU A 112 -15.89 -9.22 -5.38
N LEU A 113 -14.60 -8.87 -5.45
CA LEU A 113 -13.67 -9.44 -6.44
C LEU A 113 -13.33 -10.90 -6.14
N GLU A 114 -13.17 -11.27 -4.86
CA GLU A 114 -12.94 -12.66 -4.43
C GLU A 114 -14.14 -13.57 -4.70
N GLU A 115 -15.36 -13.02 -4.66
CA GLU A 115 -16.57 -13.71 -5.11
C GLU A 115 -16.59 -13.87 -6.63
N ALA A 116 -16.22 -12.83 -7.37
CA ALA A 116 -16.13 -12.88 -8.83
C ALA A 116 -15.07 -13.88 -9.33
N GLU A 117 -13.94 -14.04 -8.63
CA GLU A 117 -12.93 -15.08 -8.98
C GLU A 117 -13.47 -16.52 -8.88
N LYS A 118 -14.55 -16.73 -8.13
CA LYS A 118 -15.20 -18.04 -7.96
C LYS A 118 -16.36 -18.24 -8.93
N ASP A 119 -16.83 -17.18 -9.57
CA ASP A 119 -17.91 -17.18 -10.54
C ASP A 119 -17.34 -17.27 -11.96
N LEU A 120 -17.88 -18.17 -12.79
CA LEU A 120 -17.37 -18.45 -14.13
C LEU A 120 -18.12 -17.71 -15.24
N GLY A 121 -19.05 -16.80 -14.92
CA GLY A 121 -19.87 -16.14 -15.95
C GLY A 121 -20.41 -14.75 -15.63
N GLY A 122 -20.06 -14.17 -14.48
CA GLY A 122 -20.49 -12.82 -14.12
C GLY A 122 -19.76 -11.72 -14.90
N ALA A 123 -20.42 -10.57 -15.10
CA ALA A 123 -19.82 -9.41 -15.77
C ALA A 123 -18.50 -8.94 -15.12
N LEU A 124 -18.41 -9.04 -13.79
CA LEU A 124 -17.19 -8.73 -13.05
C LEU A 124 -16.10 -9.78 -13.21
N ALA A 125 -16.46 -11.07 -13.33
CA ALA A 125 -15.51 -12.14 -13.61
C ALA A 125 -14.89 -11.96 -15.01
N GLY A 126 -15.72 -11.69 -16.03
CA GLY A 126 -15.23 -11.38 -17.37
C GLY A 126 -14.34 -10.14 -17.41
N ALA A 127 -14.70 -9.07 -16.69
CA ALA A 127 -13.82 -7.90 -16.55
C ALA A 127 -12.47 -8.25 -15.91
N LEU A 128 -12.44 -9.09 -14.87
CA LEU A 128 -11.19 -9.55 -14.26
C LEU A 128 -10.32 -10.36 -15.22
N GLU A 129 -10.92 -11.21 -16.06
CA GLU A 129 -10.20 -11.95 -17.10
C GLU A 129 -9.61 -11.00 -18.15
N GLU A 130 -10.40 -10.04 -18.65
CA GLU A 130 -9.94 -9.05 -19.62
C GLU A 130 -8.77 -8.19 -19.08
N ILE A 131 -8.81 -7.80 -17.80
CA ILE A 131 -7.73 -7.02 -17.18
C ILE A 131 -6.45 -7.85 -16.97
N ARG A 132 -6.57 -9.18 -16.82
CA ARG A 132 -5.41 -10.08 -16.71
C ARG A 132 -4.68 -10.26 -18.03
N GLU A 133 -5.34 -10.19 -19.18
CA GLU A 133 -4.65 -10.37 -20.46
C GLU A 133 -3.79 -9.14 -20.81
N PRO A 134 -2.51 -9.28 -21.22
CA PRO A 134 -1.75 -10.51 -21.51
C PRO A 134 -0.81 -10.97 -20.37
N ARG A 135 -0.87 -10.36 -19.18
CA ARG A 135 0.02 -10.66 -18.05
C ARG A 135 -0.79 -11.41 -17.00
N GLU A 136 -0.66 -12.73 -16.91
CA GLU A 136 -1.22 -13.56 -15.83
C GLU A 136 -0.82 -13.00 -14.45
N ARG A 137 -1.60 -12.02 -13.98
CA ARG A 137 -1.36 -11.24 -12.78
C ARG A 137 -2.40 -11.67 -11.76
N ASP A 138 -1.94 -12.02 -10.57
CA ASP A 138 -2.82 -12.27 -9.44
C ASP A 138 -3.33 -10.93 -8.86
N LEU A 139 -4.16 -10.20 -9.63
CA LEU A 139 -4.61 -8.84 -9.31
C LEU A 139 -5.37 -8.78 -7.99
N VAL A 140 -6.27 -9.73 -7.76
CA VAL A 140 -7.08 -9.81 -6.54
C VAL A 140 -6.20 -10.19 -5.34
N ASP A 141 -5.22 -11.08 -5.54
CA ASP A 141 -4.25 -11.40 -4.49
C ASP A 141 -3.31 -10.23 -4.18
N ASN A 142 -2.87 -9.47 -5.18
CA ASN A 142 -2.11 -8.26 -4.95
C ASN A 142 -2.93 -7.23 -4.16
N PHE A 143 -4.20 -7.03 -4.51
CA PHE A 143 -5.09 -6.15 -3.76
C PHE A 143 -5.30 -6.64 -2.32
N ARG A 144 -5.47 -7.95 -2.12
CA ARG A 144 -5.53 -8.56 -0.78
C ARG A 144 -4.28 -8.28 0.05
N ARG A 145 -3.09 -8.50 -0.51
CA ARG A 145 -1.80 -8.26 0.15
C ARG A 145 -1.66 -6.80 0.59
N VAL A 146 -1.95 -5.87 -0.32
CA VAL A 146 -1.87 -4.43 -0.05
C VAL A 146 -2.86 -4.04 1.04
N LEU A 147 -4.12 -4.50 0.95
CA LEU A 147 -5.11 -4.18 1.96
C LEU A 147 -4.76 -4.79 3.32
N GLN A 148 -4.21 -6.01 3.37
CA GLN A 148 -3.72 -6.61 4.62
C GLN A 148 -2.61 -5.76 5.24
N ALA A 149 -1.65 -5.30 4.44
CA ALA A 149 -0.57 -4.42 4.90
C ALA A 149 -1.10 -3.08 5.44
N LEU A 150 -2.04 -2.44 4.74
CA LEU A 150 -2.69 -1.20 5.17
C LEU A 150 -3.51 -1.37 6.47
N ARG A 151 -3.98 -2.58 6.77
CA ARG A 151 -4.77 -2.89 7.97
C ARG A 151 -3.92 -3.29 9.18
N ILE A 152 -2.60 -3.38 9.05
CA ILE A 152 -1.72 -3.67 10.19
C ILE A 152 -1.85 -2.51 11.19
N PRO A 153 -2.22 -2.78 12.46
CA PRO A 153 -2.31 -1.74 13.47
C PRO A 153 -0.95 -1.04 13.66
N ALA A 154 -0.96 0.29 13.59
CA ALA A 154 0.20 1.11 13.91
C ALA A 154 0.57 0.95 15.39
N PRO A 155 1.77 0.44 15.73
CA PRO A 155 2.19 0.30 17.11
C PRO A 155 2.23 1.67 17.82
N PRO A 156 1.69 1.82 19.04
CA PRO A 156 1.47 3.15 19.63
C PRO A 156 2.76 3.95 19.90
N ALA A 157 3.81 3.31 20.41
CA ALA A 157 5.04 4.03 20.75
C ALA A 157 5.78 4.46 19.48
N LEU A 158 5.85 3.56 18.48
CA LEU A 158 6.39 3.87 17.16
C LEU A 158 5.60 4.98 16.46
N LEU A 159 4.27 4.90 16.46
CA LEU A 159 3.41 5.90 15.85
C LEU A 159 3.61 7.29 16.48
N ALA A 160 3.74 7.37 17.81
CA ALA A 160 3.98 8.63 18.50
C ALA A 160 5.26 9.31 17.99
N SER A 161 6.37 8.59 17.93
CA SER A 161 7.66 9.12 17.45
C SER A 161 7.63 9.58 16.00
N LEU A 162 6.88 8.89 15.14
CA LEU A 162 6.81 9.21 13.71
C LEU A 162 5.87 10.40 13.42
N ARG A 163 4.86 10.63 14.25
CA ARG A 163 3.96 11.80 14.08
C ARG A 163 4.67 13.11 14.42
N ASP A 164 5.56 13.09 15.41
CA ASP A 164 6.35 14.27 15.78
C ASP A 164 7.41 14.60 14.71
N ALA A 165 7.82 13.61 13.91
CA ALA A 165 8.75 13.73 12.80
C ALA A 165 8.09 14.08 11.46
N ALA A 166 6.85 14.60 11.48
CA ALA A 166 6.04 14.83 10.26
C ALA A 166 6.80 15.68 9.22
N PRO A 167 6.73 15.29 7.92
CA PRO A 167 7.55 15.88 6.87
C PRO A 167 7.01 17.25 6.45
N ALA A 168 7.50 18.32 7.09
CA ALA A 168 7.25 19.71 6.69
C ALA A 168 8.52 20.57 6.76
N GLY A 169 9.68 20.01 6.41
CA GLY A 169 10.97 20.70 6.53
C GLY A 169 12.17 19.91 6.00
N PRO A 170 13.41 20.40 6.22
CA PRO A 170 14.63 19.68 5.85
C PRO A 170 14.69 18.30 6.51
N VAL A 171 15.50 17.39 5.94
CA VAL A 171 15.64 16.02 6.44
C VAL A 171 15.87 16.01 7.94
N GLN A 172 14.97 15.33 8.64
CA GLN A 172 15.06 15.08 10.08
C GLN A 172 15.67 13.70 10.32
N GLU A 173 16.49 13.60 11.35
CA GLU A 173 17.06 12.34 11.83
C GLU A 173 16.21 11.89 13.03
N VAL A 174 15.60 10.70 12.94
CA VAL A 174 14.78 10.11 13.99
C VAL A 174 15.45 8.85 14.48
N THR A 175 15.91 8.85 15.73
CA THR A 175 16.50 7.67 16.36
C THR A 175 15.49 7.02 17.29
N LEU A 176 15.19 5.74 17.04
CA LEU A 176 14.30 4.96 17.89
C LEU A 176 14.98 4.56 19.20
N ASP A 177 14.21 4.54 20.29
CA ASP A 177 14.62 3.82 21.50
C ASP A 177 14.41 2.31 21.36
N CYS A 178 14.88 1.53 22.33
CA CYS A 178 14.79 0.07 22.29
C CYS A 178 13.34 -0.46 22.22
N GLY A 179 12.38 0.23 22.85
CA GLY A 179 10.98 -0.17 22.84
C GLY A 179 10.33 0.11 21.48
N GLN A 180 10.57 1.29 20.93
CA GLN A 180 10.10 1.68 19.61
C GLN A 180 10.74 0.81 18.51
N HIS A 181 12.02 0.45 18.66
CA HIS A 181 12.69 -0.46 17.73
C HIS A 181 12.11 -1.87 17.77
N ALA A 182 11.76 -2.39 18.96
CA ALA A 182 11.06 -3.67 19.06
C ALA A 182 9.68 -3.64 18.36
N GLU A 183 8.94 -2.54 18.51
CA GLU A 183 7.68 -2.32 17.77
C GLU A 183 7.91 -2.23 16.26
N TYR A 184 8.97 -1.54 15.81
CA TYR A 184 9.38 -1.46 14.41
C TYR A 184 9.66 -2.85 13.83
N THR A 185 10.47 -3.66 14.51
CA THR A 185 10.82 -5.02 14.04
C THR A 185 9.60 -5.92 13.97
N ALA A 186 8.71 -5.85 14.97
CA ALA A 186 7.47 -6.62 14.98
C ALA A 186 6.48 -6.15 13.90
N PHE A 187 6.41 -4.84 13.64
CA PHE A 187 5.63 -4.29 12.53
C PHE A 187 6.19 -4.76 11.19
N GLY A 188 7.50 -4.63 10.97
CA GLY A 188 8.18 -5.07 9.75
C GLY A 188 7.97 -6.55 9.44
N ASP A 189 8.04 -7.43 10.44
CA ASP A 189 7.73 -8.86 10.25
C ASP A 189 6.29 -9.09 9.76
N ARG A 190 5.29 -8.48 10.43
CA ARG A 190 3.88 -8.57 10.01
C ARG A 190 3.67 -8.00 8.62
N PHE A 191 4.33 -6.89 8.31
CA PHE A 191 4.26 -6.21 7.03
C PHE A 191 4.81 -7.08 5.90
N CYS A 192 6.02 -7.63 6.07
CA CYS A 192 6.62 -8.54 5.10
C CYS A 192 5.75 -9.78 4.88
N ARG A 193 5.13 -10.34 5.93
CA ARG A 193 4.20 -11.48 5.79
C ARG A 193 2.97 -11.11 4.97
N ALA A 194 2.34 -9.97 5.25
CA ALA A 194 1.16 -9.50 4.52
C ALA A 194 1.47 -9.31 3.03
N VAL A 195 2.60 -8.68 2.71
CA VAL A 195 3.01 -8.42 1.33
C VAL A 195 3.44 -9.70 0.59
N SER A 196 3.97 -10.68 1.31
CA SER A 196 4.47 -11.92 0.70
C SER A 196 3.40 -13.00 0.51
N SER A 197 2.22 -12.89 1.15
CA SER A 197 1.11 -13.85 1.05
C SER A 197 1.52 -15.32 1.25
N GLY A 198 2.41 -15.57 2.22
CA GLY A 198 2.88 -16.93 2.52
C GLY A 198 3.98 -17.49 1.61
N ASP A 199 4.39 -16.77 0.57
CA ASP A 199 5.60 -17.13 -0.20
C ASP A 199 6.84 -16.92 0.67
N LEU A 200 7.48 -18.03 1.05
CA LEU A 200 8.64 -18.03 1.94
C LEU A 200 9.87 -17.36 1.30
N PHE A 201 10.04 -17.50 -0.02
CA PHE A 201 11.17 -16.90 -0.72
C PHE A 201 11.00 -15.38 -0.77
N MET A 202 9.83 -14.91 -1.21
CA MET A 202 9.49 -13.48 -1.22
C MET A 202 9.57 -12.89 0.19
N TYR A 203 9.05 -13.58 1.20
CA TYR A 203 9.16 -13.15 2.59
C TYR A 203 10.61 -13.02 3.03
N THR A 204 11.45 -14.02 2.75
CA THR A 204 12.86 -14.01 3.19
C THR A 204 13.63 -12.86 2.54
N MET A 205 13.45 -12.66 1.23
CA MET A 205 14.07 -11.56 0.50
C MET A 205 13.57 -10.20 1.00
N HIS A 206 12.27 -10.05 1.20
CA HIS A 206 11.67 -8.81 1.69
C HIS A 206 12.11 -8.48 3.13
N ARG A 207 12.07 -9.48 4.02
CA ARG A 207 12.46 -9.35 5.43
C ARG A 207 13.93 -8.99 5.61
N SER A 208 14.79 -9.28 4.63
CA SER A 208 16.20 -8.88 4.64
C SER A 208 16.41 -7.36 4.56
N LEU A 209 15.41 -6.62 4.09
CA LEU A 209 15.43 -5.15 4.02
C LEU A 209 15.12 -4.49 5.38
N TYR A 210 14.60 -5.24 6.36
CA TYR A 210 14.18 -4.74 7.66
C TYR A 210 15.14 -5.24 8.75
N PRO A 211 16.25 -4.55 9.06
CA PRO A 211 17.17 -5.00 10.10
C PRO A 211 16.53 -5.03 11.50
#